data_AF-A0A961YK89-F1
#
_entry.id   AF-A0A961YK89-F1
#
_cell.length_a   1.000
_cell.length_b   1.000
_cell.length_c   1.000
_cell.angle_alpha   90.00
_cell.angle_beta   90.00
_cell.angle_gamma   90.00
#
_symmetry.space_group_name_H-M   'P 1'
#
loop_
_entity.id
_entity.type
_entity.pdbx_description
1 polymer ?
#
loop_
_entity_poly.entity_id
_entity_poly.type
_entity_poly.pdbx_seq_one_letter_code
_entity_poly.pdbx_strand_id
1 'polypeptide(L)'
;GGSAWVAAASSFMLFAIGAIFPVAPFFFLTGATAVIASLVSGGIALALIGFGTSLFTGRGVVFSAVRQILIGYAAAGVTYAVGALVGVALT
;
A
#
# COMPACT_ATOMS: atom_id res chain seq x y z
N GLY A 1 0.27 -11.98 25.34
CA GLY A 1 -0.84 -11.29 24.67
C GLY A 1 -0.93 -9.90 25.23
N GLY A 2 -0.45 -8.90 24.50
CA GLY A 2 -0.61 -7.49 24.89
C GLY A 2 -2.09 -7.12 24.94
N SER A 3 -2.46 -6.13 25.74
CA SER A 3 -3.86 -5.71 25.88
C SER A 3 -4.46 -5.37 24.50
N ALA A 4 -5.76 -5.60 24.31
CA ALA A 4 -6.46 -5.32 23.05
C ALA A 4 -6.22 -3.87 22.57
N TRP A 5 -6.12 -2.94 23.51
CA TRP A 5 -5.78 -1.55 23.26
C TRP A 5 -4.40 -1.34 22.65
N VAL A 6 -3.38 -2.05 23.14
CA VAL A 6 -2.01 -1.95 22.60
C VAL A 6 -1.96 -2.47 21.17
N ALA A 7 -2.64 -3.58 20.87
CA ALA A 7 -2.68 -4.15 19.52
C ALA A 7 -3.42 -3.24 18.53
N ALA A 8 -4.54 -2.64 18.95
CA ALA A 8 -5.28 -1.69 18.13
C ALA A 8 -4.44 -0.44 17.83
N ALA A 9 -3.83 0.16 18.86
CA ALA A 9 -3.01 1.35 18.71
C ALA A 9 -1.77 1.10 17.84
N SER A 10 -1.06 -0.01 18.05
CA SER A 10 0.13 -0.32 17.24
C SER A 10 -0.22 -0.58 15.78
N SER A 11 -1.29 -1.33 15.51
CA SER A 11 -1.75 -1.60 14.15
C SER A 11 -2.21 -0.32 13.44
N PHE A 12 -2.93 0.56 14.16
CA PHE A 12 -3.34 1.85 13.62
C PHE A 12 -2.14 2.73 13.26
N MET A 13 -1.14 2.83 14.15
CA MET A 13 0.06 3.63 13.88
C MET A 13 0.87 3.07 12.71
N LEU A 14 1.06 1.76 12.63
CA LEU A 14 1.75 1.12 11.50
C LEU A 14 1.00 1.34 10.18
N PHE A 15 -0.33 1.27 10.19
CA PHE A 15 -1.16 1.57 9.04
C PHE A 15 -1.03 3.05 8.63
N ALA A 16 -1.18 3.97 9.58
CA ALA A 16 -1.09 5.41 9.32
C ALA A 16 0.27 5.80 8.74
N ILE A 17 1.36 5.28 9.31
CA ILE A 17 2.73 5.50 8.80
C ILE A 17 2.88 4.89 7.41
N GLY A 18 2.39 3.67 7.19
CA GLY A 18 2.45 3.01 5.89
C GLY A 18 1.67 3.74 4.80
N ALA A 19 0.55 4.37 5.16
CA ALA A 19 -0.29 5.14 4.23
C ALA A 19 0.39 6.42 3.72
N ILE A 20 1.41 6.93 4.43
CA ILE A 20 2.14 8.14 4.00
C ILE A 20 2.80 7.91 2.64
N PHE A 21 3.37 6.73 2.37
CA PHE A 21 4.12 6.47 1.13
C PHE A 21 3.30 6.72 -0.16
N PRO A 22 2.12 6.10 -0.35
CA PRO A 22 1.30 6.37 -1.52
C PRO A 22 0.60 7.74 -1.47
N VAL A 23 0.35 8.33 -0.30
CA VAL A 23 -0.34 9.63 -0.19
C VAL A 23 0.62 10.81 -0.42
N ALA A 24 1.88 10.69 -0.04
CA ALA A 24 2.88 11.76 -0.10
C ALA A 24 2.96 12.47 -1.47
N PRO A 25 2.96 11.77 -2.63
CA PRO A 25 3.03 12.43 -3.94
C PRO A 25 1.86 13.38 -4.22
N PHE A 26 0.67 13.11 -3.68
CA PHE A 26 -0.51 13.96 -3.89
C PHE A 26 -0.45 15.32 -3.17
N PHE A 27 0.50 15.51 -2.23
CA PHE A 27 0.75 16.83 -1.67
C PHE A 27 1.48 17.78 -2.64
N PHE A 28 2.12 17.24 -3.67
CA PHE A 28 3.03 18.01 -4.55
C PHE A 28 2.67 17.90 -6.04
N LEU A 29 2.01 16.81 -6.44
CA LEU A 29 1.71 16.48 -7.83
C LEU A 29 0.20 16.35 -8.03
N THR A 30 -0.25 16.50 -9.29
CA THR A 30 -1.65 16.34 -9.68
C THR A 30 -1.80 15.41 -10.89
N GLY A 31 -3.04 14.99 -11.17
CA GLY A 31 -3.39 14.19 -12.33
C GLY A 31 -2.66 12.83 -12.39
N ALA A 32 -2.40 12.35 -13.61
CA ALA A 32 -1.76 11.05 -13.84
C ALA A 32 -0.35 10.96 -13.23
N THR A 33 0.39 12.07 -13.21
CA THR A 33 1.75 12.11 -12.64
C THR A 33 1.74 11.81 -11.14
N ALA A 34 0.76 12.33 -10.39
CA ALA A 34 0.60 12.02 -8.97
C ALA A 34 0.29 10.53 -8.74
N VAL A 35 -0.58 9.96 -9.59
CA VAL A 35 -0.94 8.53 -9.53
C VAL A 35 0.28 7.64 -9.78
N ILE A 36 1.06 7.92 -10.82
CA ILE A 36 2.28 7.14 -11.14
C ILE A 36 3.29 7.25 -9.99
N ALA A 37 3.53 8.46 -9.48
CA ALA A 37 4.44 8.66 -8.36
C ALA A 37 3.97 7.92 -7.09
N SER A 38 2.66 7.90 -6.81
CA SER A 38 2.04 7.15 -5.72
C SER A 38 2.21 5.64 -5.87
N LEU A 39 2.00 5.12 -7.08
CA LEU A 39 2.22 3.70 -7.37
C LEU A 39 3.69 3.33 -7.15
N VAL A 40 4.64 4.13 -7.63
CA VAL A 40 6.08 3.87 -7.45
C VAL A 40 6.47 3.92 -5.98
N SER A 41 6.11 4.98 -5.24
CA SER A 41 6.46 5.11 -3.82
C SER A 41 5.83 4.01 -2.98
N GLY A 42 4.55 3.70 -3.20
CA GLY A 42 3.84 2.60 -2.55
C GLY A 42 4.43 1.23 -2.91
N GLY A 43 4.82 1.03 -4.17
CA GLY A 43 5.47 -0.19 -4.65
C GLY A 43 6.81 -0.45 -3.96
N ILE A 44 7.63 0.59 -3.80
CA ILE A 44 8.89 0.51 -3.05
C ILE A 44 8.60 0.13 -1.59
N ALA A 45 7.62 0.77 -0.95
CA ALA A 45 7.25 0.44 0.43
C ALA A 45 6.78 -1.02 0.56
N LEU A 46 5.93 -1.50 -0.35
CA LEU A 46 5.48 -2.90 -0.39
C LEU A 46 6.65 -3.87 -0.60
N ALA A 47 7.60 -3.54 -1.48
CA ALA A 47 8.80 -4.33 -1.71
C ALA A 47 9.65 -4.45 -0.45
N LEU A 48 9.85 -3.34 0.28
CA LEU A 48 10.58 -3.30 1.55
C LEU A 48 9.88 -4.12 2.65
N ILE A 49 8.54 -4.07 2.71
CA ILE A 49 7.75 -4.92 3.61
C ILE A 49 7.91 -6.40 3.22
N GLY A 50 7.85 -6.71 1.92
CA GLY A 50 8.09 -8.06 1.42
C GLY A 50 9.49 -8.58 1.76
N PHE A 51 10.52 -7.73 1.65
CA PHE A 51 11.87 -8.02 2.12
C PHE A 51 11.88 -8.30 3.63
N GLY A 52 11.33 -7.39 4.46
CA GLY A 52 11.30 -7.56 5.91
C GLY A 52 10.58 -8.84 6.35
N THR A 53 9.43 -9.15 5.74
CA THR A 53 8.68 -10.39 6.04
C THR A 53 9.40 -11.66 5.59
N SER A 54 10.26 -11.59 4.57
CA SER A 54 11.06 -12.75 4.14
C SER A 54 12.03 -13.23 5.24
N LEU A 55 12.57 -12.30 6.03
CA LEU A 55 13.48 -12.59 7.14
C LEU A 55 12.81 -13.43 8.25
N PHE A 56 11.50 -13.22 8.47
CA PHE A 56 10.75 -13.95 9.50
C PHE A 56 10.10 -15.23 8.99
N THR A 57 9.87 -15.34 7.67
CA THR A 57 9.15 -16.48 7.07
C THR A 57 10.08 -17.53 6.45
N GLY A 58 11.37 -17.24 6.31
CA GLY A 58 12.34 -18.13 5.66
C GLY A 58 12.12 -18.32 4.15
N ARG A 59 11.18 -17.58 3.56
CA ARG A 59 10.88 -17.60 2.12
C ARG A 59 11.85 -16.69 1.36
N GLY A 60 12.02 -16.95 0.06
CA GLY A 60 12.86 -16.11 -0.79
C GLY A 60 12.41 -14.64 -0.81
N VAL A 61 13.38 -13.73 -0.75
CA VAL A 61 13.17 -12.27 -0.76
C VAL A 61 12.32 -11.83 -1.95
N VAL A 62 12.70 -12.25 -3.16
CA VAL A 62 12.02 -11.88 -4.40
C VAL A 62 10.57 -12.37 -4.38
N PHE A 63 10.33 -13.60 -3.94
CA PHE A 63 8.97 -14.15 -3.84
C PHE A 63 8.10 -13.32 -2.89
N SER A 64 8.60 -12.97 -1.71
CA SER A 64 7.84 -12.17 -0.74
C SER A 64 7.60 -10.74 -1.21
N ALA A 65 8.58 -10.10 -1.84
CA ALA A 65 8.42 -8.76 -2.43
C ALA A 65 7.38 -8.74 -3.55
N VAL A 66 7.49 -9.66 -4.52
CA VAL A 66 6.54 -9.75 -5.65
C VAL A 66 5.14 -10.03 -5.14
N ARG A 67 4.98 -10.99 -4.20
CA ARG A 67 3.67 -11.28 -3.59
C ARG A 67 3.05 -10.03 -2.96
N GLN A 68 3.83 -9.27 -2.20
CA GLN A 68 3.34 -8.08 -1.49
C GLN A 68 2.92 -6.97 -2.47
N ILE A 69 3.71 -6.74 -3.53
CA ILE A 69 3.40 -5.78 -4.60
C ILE A 69 2.12 -6.18 -5.33
N LEU A 70 2.01 -7.46 -5.75
CA LEU A 70 0.86 -7.95 -6.51
C LEU A 70 -0.45 -7.79 -5.72
N ILE A 71 -0.45 -8.17 -4.44
CA ILE A 71 -1.64 -8.03 -3.58
C ILE A 71 -2.00 -6.56 -3.41
N GLY A 72 -1.01 -5.70 -3.10
CA GLY A 72 -1.24 -4.27 -2.89
C GLY A 72 -1.78 -3.56 -4.13
N TYR A 73 -1.19 -3.82 -5.30
CA TYR A 73 -1.66 -3.23 -6.55
C TYR A 73 -2.97 -3.83 -7.05
N ALA A 74 -3.25 -5.11 -6.77
CA ALA A 74 -4.57 -5.68 -7.04
C ALA A 74 -5.66 -4.96 -6.23
N ALA A 75 -5.43 -4.74 -4.93
CA ALA A 75 -6.36 -3.98 -4.09
C ALA A 75 -6.55 -2.55 -4.61
N ALA A 76 -5.45 -1.84 -4.90
CA ALA A 76 -5.51 -0.49 -5.46
C ALA A 76 -6.27 -0.44 -6.80
N GLY A 77 -6.04 -1.41 -7.68
CA GLY A 77 -6.72 -1.53 -8.96
C GLY A 77 -8.23 -1.73 -8.80
N VAL A 78 -8.66 -2.59 -7.88
CA VAL A 78 -10.08 -2.79 -7.55
C VAL A 78 -10.70 -1.50 -7.01
N THR A 79 -10.04 -0.84 -6.05
CA THR A 79 -10.53 0.44 -5.49
C THR A 79 -10.65 1.51 -6.57
N TYR A 80 -9.66 1.62 -7.45
CA TYR A 80 -9.69 2.56 -8.57
C TYR A 80 -10.82 2.25 -9.55
N ALA A 81 -10.98 0.97 -9.94
CA ALA A 81 -12.03 0.56 -10.87
C ALA A 81 -13.43 0.87 -10.34
N VAL A 82 -13.69 0.58 -9.06
CA VAL A 82 -14.97 0.93 -8.42
C VAL A 82 -15.19 2.45 -8.44
N GLY A 83 -14.18 3.24 -8.05
CA GLY A 83 -14.26 4.69 -8.10
C GLY A 83 -14.50 5.24 -9.51
N ALA A 84 -13.84 4.67 -10.52
CA ALA A 84 -14.00 5.04 -11.91
C ALA A 84 -15.41 4.71 -12.44
N LEU A 85 -15.96 3.53 -12.13
CA LEU A 85 -17.31 3.14 -12.53
C LEU A 85 -18.39 4.02 -11.91
N VAL A 86 -18.24 4.36 -10.62
CA VAL A 86 -19.17 5.27 -9.94
C VAL A 86 -19.03 6.70 -10.49
N GLY A 87 -17.80 7.17 -10.71
CA GLY A 87 -17.56 8.49 -11.30
C GLY A 87 -18.15 8.64 -12.70
N VAL A 88 -18.03 7.61 -13.54
CA VAL A 88 -18.65 7.54 -14.88
C VAL A 88 -20.18 7.53 -14.78
N ALA A 89 -20.76 6.95 -13.73
CA ALA A 89 -22.22 6.92 -13.53
C ALA A 89 -22.81 8.24 -12.97
N LEU A 90 -21.97 9.12 -12.42
CA LEU A 90 -22.38 10.40 -11.82
C LEU A 90 -22.17 11.61 -12.76
N THR A 91 -21.57 11.39 -13.93
CA THR A 91 -21.39 12.36 -15.02
C THR A 91 -22.34 12.07 -16.17
#